data_AF-A0A6B2LCJ5-F1
#
_entry.id   AF-A0A6B2LCJ5-F1
#
_cell.length_a   1.000
_cell.length_b   1.000
_cell.length_c   1.000
_cell.angle_alpha   90.00
_cell.angle_beta   90.00
_cell.angle_gamma   90.00
#
_symmetry.space_group_name_H-M   'P 1'
#
loop_
_entity.id
_entity.type
_entity.pdbx_description
1 polymer ?
#
loop_
_entity_poly.entity_id
_entity_poly.type
_entity_poly.pdbx_seq_one_letter_code
_entity_poly.pdbx_strand_id
1 'polypeptide(L)'
;MWQTDIEGSQQVLREAYEEDPSLRQNAWCLAAEAEIVFYKYNGDETVENETDLLNKLKEIEKAANVLYTQNVPSGLIERYYTNKQTDSSLFLEALTLYAYYYLCLSMINFRKQERVKGSYYFRKSWKYFEKCSILICNRTAASLTSNPKIVGLVNFGCGLFHFLTSLIPPSMQFIVTLVGFVGDRKHALVEIESCVASGCTKSIEASMILAILKKYFTDEQKEGDAILEKLQHNYSDSHMINYLCGFICRTTGEIERSIAHFQKCSCKFSLLDQAEFF
;
A
#
# COMPACT_ATOMS: atom_id res chain seq x y z
N MET A 1 18.22 7.09 3.47
CA MET A 1 17.50 7.69 2.32
C MET A 1 16.17 6.95 2.21
N TRP A 2 15.02 7.64 2.22
CA TRP A 2 13.66 7.15 2.55
C TRP A 2 13.35 7.06 4.07
N GLN A 3 13.30 8.21 4.74
CA GLN A 3 12.59 8.37 6.01
C GLN A 3 11.34 9.23 5.75
N THR A 4 10.22 8.59 5.40
CA THR A 4 8.89 9.20 5.53
C THR A 4 8.61 9.33 7.01
N ASP A 5 9.08 10.42 7.65
CA ASP A 5 8.96 10.72 9.07
C ASP A 5 8.62 9.51 9.97
N ILE A 6 9.55 8.55 10.02
CA ILE A 6 9.36 7.29 10.75
C ILE A 6 9.20 7.59 12.24
N GLU A 7 9.99 8.52 12.75
CA GLU A 7 9.97 8.96 14.15
C GLU A 7 8.64 9.61 14.51
N GLY A 8 8.13 10.54 13.69
CA GLY A 8 6.82 11.16 13.89
C GLY A 8 5.68 10.16 13.77
N SER A 9 5.75 9.23 12.81
CA SER A 9 4.74 8.15 12.68
C SER A 9 4.71 7.24 13.91
N GLN A 10 5.88 6.91 14.48
CA GLN A 10 5.97 6.16 15.73
C GLN A 10 5.47 6.97 16.92
N GLN A 11 5.74 8.29 16.95
CA GLN A 11 5.27 9.17 18.00
C GLN A 11 3.74 9.23 18.03
N VAL A 12 3.09 9.40 16.88
CA VAL A 12 1.62 9.40 16.79
C VAL A 12 1.02 8.10 17.33
N LEU A 13 1.62 6.94 17.02
CA LEU A 13 1.16 5.66 17.59
C LEU A 13 1.39 5.57 19.10
N ARG A 14 2.54 6.05 19.59
CA ARG A 14 2.83 6.07 21.04
C ARG A 14 1.81 6.92 21.79
N GLU A 15 1.54 8.14 21.32
CA GLU A 15 0.55 9.05 21.90
C GLU A 15 -0.84 8.41 21.88
N ALA A 16 -1.25 7.82 20.75
CA ALA A 16 -2.52 7.10 20.66
C ALA A 16 -2.62 5.94 21.65
N TYR A 17 -1.53 5.21 21.91
CA TYR A 17 -1.50 4.13 22.90
C TYR A 17 -1.46 4.60 24.34
N GLU A 18 -0.93 5.79 24.61
CA GLU A 18 -1.00 6.43 25.92
C GLU A 18 -2.44 6.87 26.23
N GLU A 19 -3.15 7.38 25.23
CA GLU A 19 -4.57 7.74 25.33
C GLU A 19 -5.48 6.51 25.44
N ASP A 20 -5.26 5.49 24.60
CA ASP A 20 -6.01 4.24 24.61
C ASP A 20 -5.09 3.01 24.46
N PRO A 21 -4.70 2.38 25.58
CA PRO A 21 -3.85 1.19 25.56
C PRO A 21 -4.44 -0.01 24.81
N SER A 22 -5.76 -0.06 24.59
CA SER A 22 -6.41 -1.16 23.88
C SER A 22 -6.05 -1.18 22.39
N LEU A 23 -5.67 -0.03 21.84
CA LEU A 23 -5.23 0.10 20.44
C LEU A 23 -3.99 -0.73 20.12
N ARG A 24 -3.18 -1.12 21.10
CA ARG A 24 -2.03 -2.03 20.91
C ARG A 24 -2.43 -3.42 20.40
N GLN A 25 -3.69 -3.81 20.57
CA GLN A 25 -4.24 -5.06 20.04
C GLN A 25 -5.13 -4.84 18.80
N ASN A 26 -5.31 -3.59 18.37
CA ASN A 26 -6.07 -3.27 17.18
C ASN A 26 -5.29 -3.70 15.94
N ALA A 27 -5.94 -4.47 15.06
CA ALA A 27 -5.30 -5.05 13.89
C ALA A 27 -4.75 -3.99 12.90
N TRP A 28 -5.37 -2.82 12.83
CA TRP A 28 -4.93 -1.72 11.95
C TRP A 28 -3.80 -0.90 12.57
N CYS A 29 -3.71 -0.82 13.89
CA CYS A 29 -2.53 -0.27 14.56
C CYS A 29 -1.31 -1.20 14.35
N LEU A 30 -1.50 -2.52 14.46
CA LEU A 30 -0.46 -3.51 14.12
C LEU A 30 -0.03 -3.41 12.65
N ALA A 31 -0.98 -3.18 11.74
CA ALA A 31 -0.69 -2.93 10.33
C ALA A 31 0.15 -1.66 10.12
N ALA A 32 -0.18 -0.56 10.80
CA ALA A 32 0.57 0.69 10.76
C ALA A 32 2.00 0.53 11.32
N GLU A 33 2.17 -0.21 12.42
CA GLU A 33 3.50 -0.51 12.96
C GLU A 33 4.34 -1.32 11.99
N ALA A 34 3.79 -2.38 11.40
CA ALA A 34 4.51 -3.17 10.41
C ALA A 34 4.88 -2.33 9.18
N GLU A 35 4.04 -1.37 8.80
CA GLU A 35 4.32 -0.46 7.70
C GLU A 35 5.50 0.46 7.99
N ILE A 36 5.55 1.03 9.20
CA ILE A 36 6.68 1.85 9.65
C ILE A 36 7.98 1.03 9.60
N VAL A 37 7.95 -0.20 10.14
CA VAL A 37 9.11 -1.09 10.12
C VAL A 37 9.45 -1.55 8.69
N PHE A 38 8.45 -1.69 7.82
CA PHE A 38 8.65 -1.98 6.40
C PHE A 38 9.42 -0.85 5.72
N TYR A 39 9.06 0.40 5.94
CA TYR A 39 9.83 1.54 5.42
C TYR A 39 11.24 1.61 6.00
N LYS A 40 11.42 1.30 7.29
CA LYS A 40 12.75 1.20 7.91
C LYS A 40 13.62 0.14 7.22
N TYR A 41 13.08 -1.05 7.00
CA TYR A 41 13.76 -2.13 6.27
C TYR A 41 14.07 -1.76 4.81
N ASN A 42 13.16 -1.05 4.12
CA ASN A 42 13.44 -0.58 2.77
C ASN A 42 14.55 0.47 2.72
N GLY A 43 14.61 1.34 3.72
CA GLY A 43 15.67 2.35 3.85
C GLY A 43 17.02 1.78 4.25
N ASP A 44 17.04 0.69 5.02
CA ASP A 44 18.25 0.05 5.53
C ASP A 44 18.08 -1.48 5.73
N GLU A 45 18.72 -2.28 4.86
CA GLU A 45 18.53 -3.73 4.71
C GLU A 45 19.30 -4.57 5.75
N THR A 46 19.21 -4.23 7.03
CA THR A 46 19.88 -5.00 8.09
C THR A 46 19.08 -6.24 8.49
N VAL A 47 19.78 -7.26 8.99
CA VAL A 47 19.16 -8.47 9.57
C VAL A 47 18.24 -8.12 10.74
N GLU A 48 18.58 -7.08 11.50
CA GLU A 48 17.76 -6.58 12.60
C GLU A 48 16.44 -6.00 12.10
N ASN A 49 16.47 -5.08 11.13
CA ASN A 49 15.26 -4.47 10.57
C ASN A 49 14.38 -5.51 9.88
N GLU A 50 14.98 -6.50 9.21
CA GLU A 50 14.24 -7.61 8.63
C GLU A 50 13.56 -8.48 9.70
N THR A 51 14.28 -8.81 10.77
CA THR A 51 13.76 -9.62 11.88
C THR A 51 12.60 -8.91 12.57
N ASP A 52 12.74 -7.61 12.82
CA ASP A 52 11.68 -6.77 13.40
C ASP A 52 10.43 -6.76 12.49
N LEU A 53 10.62 -6.54 11.18
CA LEU A 53 9.52 -6.58 10.21
C LEU A 53 8.81 -7.94 10.22
N LEU A 54 9.57 -9.04 10.19
CA LEU A 54 8.98 -10.38 10.21
C LEU A 54 8.19 -10.65 11.50
N ASN A 55 8.63 -10.11 12.64
CA ASN A 55 7.89 -10.22 13.89
C ASN A 55 6.59 -9.41 13.83
N LYS A 56 6.60 -8.18 13.31
CA LYS A 56 5.39 -7.38 13.11
C LYS A 56 4.41 -8.02 12.12
N LEU A 57 4.91 -8.64 11.06
CA LEU A 57 4.07 -9.39 10.12
C LEU A 57 3.41 -10.62 10.77
N LYS A 58 4.06 -11.30 11.73
CA LYS A 58 3.43 -12.39 12.49
C LYS A 58 2.30 -11.87 13.40
N GLU A 59 2.43 -10.68 13.97
CA GLU A 59 1.36 -10.06 14.76
C GLU A 59 0.13 -9.77 13.89
N ILE A 60 0.34 -9.24 12.68
CA ILE A 60 -0.73 -9.05 11.69
C ILE A 60 -1.38 -10.37 11.31
N GLU A 61 -0.58 -11.41 10.98
CA GLU A 61 -1.11 -12.73 10.63
C GLU A 61 -1.96 -13.31 11.74
N LYS A 62 -1.52 -13.18 13.00
CA LYS A 62 -2.28 -13.62 14.17
C LYS A 62 -3.59 -12.86 14.30
N ALA A 63 -3.56 -11.53 14.19
CA ALA A 63 -4.76 -10.69 14.26
C ALA A 63 -5.75 -11.01 13.13
N ALA A 64 -5.26 -11.14 11.90
CA ALA A 64 -6.05 -11.53 10.73
C ALA A 64 -6.69 -12.91 10.93
N ASN A 65 -5.95 -13.87 11.49
CA ASN A 65 -6.49 -15.21 11.78
C ASN A 65 -7.58 -15.20 12.85
N VAL A 66 -7.44 -14.40 13.91
CA VAL A 66 -8.49 -14.24 14.92
C VAL A 66 -9.75 -13.66 14.28
N LEU A 67 -9.62 -12.56 13.54
CA LEU A 67 -10.76 -11.94 12.84
C LEU A 67 -11.38 -12.91 11.83
N TYR A 68 -10.57 -13.64 11.07
CA TYR A 68 -11.04 -14.61 10.09
C TYR A 68 -11.83 -15.74 10.77
N THR A 69 -11.24 -16.42 11.75
CA THR A 69 -11.87 -17.58 12.39
C THR A 69 -13.17 -17.24 13.12
N GLN A 70 -13.26 -16.05 13.69
CA GLN A 70 -14.47 -15.59 14.38
C GLN A 70 -15.58 -15.12 13.44
N ASN A 71 -15.21 -14.64 12.24
CA ASN A 71 -16.15 -13.98 11.33
C ASN A 71 -16.28 -14.70 9.98
N VAL A 72 -15.63 -15.85 9.81
CA VAL A 72 -15.78 -16.66 8.59
C VAL A 72 -17.22 -17.17 8.52
N PRO A 73 -17.93 -16.93 7.41
CA PRO A 73 -19.32 -17.35 7.28
C PRO A 73 -19.48 -18.88 7.27
N SER A 74 -20.59 -19.38 7.82
CA SER A 74 -20.92 -20.80 7.82
C SER A 74 -21.54 -21.25 6.47
N GLY A 75 -20.90 -22.21 5.82
CA GLY A 75 -21.31 -22.76 4.52
C GLY A 75 -20.13 -22.94 3.56
N LEU A 76 -20.27 -23.81 2.56
CA LEU A 76 -19.28 -23.93 1.47
C LEU A 76 -19.05 -22.53 0.87
N ILE A 77 -17.80 -22.07 0.91
CA ILE A 77 -17.30 -20.75 0.47
C ILE A 77 -17.93 -20.31 -0.87
N GLU A 78 -18.27 -21.26 -1.75
CA GLU A 78 -18.96 -21.05 -3.03
C GLU A 78 -20.38 -20.46 -2.94
N ARG A 79 -21.20 -20.84 -1.96
CA ARG A 79 -22.57 -20.29 -1.82
C ARG A 79 -22.58 -18.88 -1.23
N TYR A 80 -21.52 -18.48 -0.53
CA TYR A 80 -21.47 -17.20 0.18
C TYR A 80 -21.38 -16.00 -0.76
N TYR A 81 -20.80 -16.17 -1.95
CA TYR A 81 -20.80 -15.15 -2.99
C TYR A 81 -22.19 -14.87 -3.60
N THR A 82 -23.25 -15.53 -3.13
CA THR A 82 -24.60 -15.42 -3.69
C THR A 82 -25.71 -15.03 -2.70
N ASN A 83 -25.46 -14.92 -1.38
CA ASN A 83 -26.56 -14.66 -0.42
C ASN A 83 -26.29 -13.57 0.63
N LYS A 84 -27.29 -12.68 0.78
CA LYS A 84 -27.36 -11.52 1.66
C LYS A 84 -27.36 -11.93 3.14
N GLN A 85 -26.88 -11.03 4.00
CA GLN A 85 -26.98 -11.07 5.48
C GLN A 85 -26.00 -11.98 6.23
N THR A 86 -24.71 -11.67 6.15
CA THR A 86 -23.85 -11.86 7.33
C THR A 86 -22.98 -10.62 7.47
N ASP A 87 -22.81 -10.14 8.71
CA ASP A 87 -22.07 -8.91 9.01
C ASP A 87 -20.62 -9.10 8.59
N SER A 88 -20.29 -8.51 7.45
CA SER A 88 -19.20 -8.94 6.58
C SER A 88 -18.03 -7.95 6.59
N SER A 89 -18.09 -6.94 7.45
CA SER A 89 -17.05 -5.92 7.63
C SER A 89 -15.78 -6.52 8.26
N LEU A 90 -15.89 -7.21 9.40
CA LEU A 90 -14.74 -7.82 10.09
C LEU A 90 -14.10 -8.95 9.28
N PHE A 91 -14.90 -9.72 8.54
CA PHE A 91 -14.38 -10.72 7.61
C PHE A 91 -13.61 -10.06 6.44
N LEU A 92 -14.14 -8.96 5.88
CA LEU A 92 -13.45 -8.19 4.85
C LEU A 92 -12.13 -7.60 5.39
N GLU A 93 -12.13 -7.09 6.62
CA GLU A 93 -10.91 -6.62 7.29
C GLU A 93 -9.87 -7.73 7.44
N ALA A 94 -10.29 -8.93 7.88
CA ALA A 94 -9.40 -10.09 7.98
C ALA A 94 -8.75 -10.44 6.64
N LEU A 95 -9.54 -10.50 5.57
CA LEU A 95 -9.03 -10.77 4.22
C LEU A 95 -8.09 -9.66 3.73
N THR A 96 -8.39 -8.40 4.04
CA THR A 96 -7.56 -7.24 3.67
C THR A 96 -6.21 -7.29 4.40
N LEU A 97 -6.20 -7.65 5.69
CA LEU A 97 -4.97 -7.85 6.46
C LEU A 97 -4.13 -9.01 5.92
N TYR A 98 -4.76 -10.14 5.55
CA TYR A 98 -4.03 -11.22 4.86
C TYR A 98 -3.43 -10.77 3.53
N ALA A 99 -4.17 -9.99 2.75
CA ALA A 99 -3.69 -9.46 1.49
C ALA A 99 -2.43 -8.59 1.69
N TYR A 100 -2.47 -7.69 2.68
CA TYR A 100 -1.34 -6.84 3.05
C TYR A 100 -0.15 -7.64 3.59
N TYR A 101 -0.38 -8.57 4.53
CA TYR A 101 0.64 -9.47 5.06
C TYR A 101 1.40 -10.21 3.95
N TYR A 102 0.68 -10.82 3.00
CA TYR A 102 1.31 -11.52 1.89
C TYR A 102 2.02 -10.58 0.91
N LEU A 103 1.55 -9.34 0.75
CA LEU A 103 2.24 -8.34 -0.06
C LEU A 103 3.60 -7.98 0.57
N CYS A 104 3.64 -7.75 1.88
CA CYS A 104 4.89 -7.47 2.59
C CYS A 104 5.87 -8.65 2.54
N LEU A 105 5.39 -9.89 2.76
CA LEU A 105 6.22 -11.07 2.58
C LEU A 105 6.76 -11.18 1.16
N SER A 106 5.93 -10.90 0.15
CA SER A 106 6.37 -10.90 -1.24
C SER A 106 7.53 -9.95 -1.47
N MET A 107 7.41 -8.71 -0.98
CA MET A 107 8.44 -7.67 -1.12
C MET A 107 9.74 -8.06 -0.43
N ILE A 108 9.70 -8.58 0.81
CA ILE A 108 10.90 -9.08 1.51
C ILE A 108 11.61 -10.15 0.69
N ASN A 109 10.88 -11.14 0.17
CA ASN A 109 11.47 -12.22 -0.61
C ASN A 109 12.03 -11.74 -1.95
N PHE A 110 11.40 -10.76 -2.60
CA PHE A 110 11.96 -10.15 -3.82
C PHE A 110 13.26 -9.41 -3.56
N ARG A 111 13.39 -8.70 -2.43
CA ARG A 111 14.63 -8.01 -2.05
C ARG A 111 15.77 -8.98 -1.76
N LYS A 112 15.46 -10.11 -1.12
CA LYS A 112 16.38 -11.25 -0.96
C LYS A 112 16.73 -11.99 -2.26
N GLN A 113 16.18 -11.56 -3.39
CA GLN A 113 16.30 -12.25 -4.68
C GLN A 113 15.70 -13.68 -4.69
N GLU A 114 14.88 -14.03 -3.70
CA GLU A 114 14.11 -15.28 -3.63
C GLU A 114 12.86 -15.19 -4.54
N ARG A 115 13.07 -15.01 -5.85
CA ARG A 115 12.03 -14.66 -6.83
C ARG A 115 10.82 -15.61 -6.84
N VAL A 116 11.05 -16.91 -6.69
CA VAL A 116 9.98 -17.93 -6.69
C VAL A 116 9.05 -17.74 -5.48
N LYS A 117 9.64 -17.58 -4.30
CA LYS A 117 8.89 -17.41 -3.05
C LYS A 117 8.23 -16.03 -2.97
N GLY A 118 8.92 -14.99 -3.44
CA GLY A 118 8.33 -13.66 -3.63
C GLY A 118 7.10 -13.70 -4.54
N SER A 119 7.18 -14.39 -5.68
CA SER A 119 6.07 -14.54 -6.63
C SER A 119 4.91 -15.36 -6.05
N TYR A 120 5.21 -16.41 -5.27
CA TYR A 120 4.20 -17.20 -4.58
C TYR A 120 3.37 -16.35 -3.61
N TYR A 121 4.02 -15.53 -2.77
CA TYR A 121 3.32 -14.64 -1.86
C TYR A 121 2.63 -13.49 -2.59
N PHE A 122 3.21 -12.99 -3.69
CA PHE A 122 2.58 -11.98 -4.54
C PHE A 122 1.21 -12.45 -5.05
N ARG A 123 1.17 -13.68 -5.60
CA ARG A 123 -0.07 -14.32 -6.06
C ARG A 123 -1.04 -14.53 -4.90
N LYS A 124 -0.57 -14.93 -3.72
CA LYS A 124 -1.45 -15.07 -2.53
C LYS A 124 -2.10 -13.75 -2.17
N SER A 125 -1.33 -12.66 -2.11
CA SER A 125 -1.85 -11.32 -1.82
C SER A 125 -2.97 -10.94 -2.79
N TRP A 126 -2.74 -11.10 -4.10
CA TRP A 126 -3.78 -10.88 -5.11
C TRP A 126 -5.04 -11.70 -4.84
N LYS A 127 -4.91 -12.99 -4.54
CA LYS A 127 -6.07 -13.85 -4.29
C LYS A 127 -6.87 -13.43 -3.06
N TYR A 128 -6.29 -12.76 -2.09
CA TYR A 128 -7.05 -12.15 -1.00
C TYR A 128 -7.73 -10.84 -1.44
N PHE A 129 -7.04 -9.96 -2.17
CA PHE A 129 -7.66 -8.76 -2.74
C PHE A 129 -8.82 -9.07 -3.69
N GLU A 130 -8.68 -10.07 -4.56
CA GLU A 130 -9.72 -10.57 -5.46
C GLU A 130 -10.95 -11.03 -4.66
N LYS A 131 -10.76 -11.79 -3.57
CA LYS A 131 -11.86 -12.18 -2.66
C LYS A 131 -12.53 -10.97 -2.03
N CYS A 132 -11.75 -9.98 -1.57
CA CYS A 132 -12.29 -8.74 -1.01
C CYS A 132 -13.14 -7.98 -2.04
N SER A 133 -12.65 -7.83 -3.27
CA SER A 133 -13.36 -7.14 -4.36
C SER A 133 -14.69 -7.82 -4.68
N ILE A 134 -14.69 -9.15 -4.85
CA ILE A 134 -15.92 -9.92 -5.08
C ILE A 134 -16.92 -9.73 -3.92
N LEU A 135 -16.45 -9.75 -2.67
CA LEU A 135 -17.29 -9.51 -1.49
C LEU A 135 -17.86 -8.10 -1.43
N ILE A 136 -17.16 -7.09 -1.95
CA ILE A 136 -17.65 -5.72 -2.05
C ILE A 136 -18.71 -5.63 -3.16
N CYS A 137 -18.43 -6.18 -4.35
CA CYS A 137 -19.34 -6.16 -5.50
C CYS A 137 -20.66 -6.90 -5.25
N ASN A 138 -20.64 -8.02 -4.52
CA ASN A 138 -21.83 -8.84 -4.28
C ASN A 138 -22.74 -8.30 -3.16
N ARG A 139 -22.37 -7.20 -2.49
CA ARG A 139 -23.24 -6.55 -1.50
C ARG A 139 -24.27 -5.67 -2.18
N THR A 140 -25.55 -5.87 -1.86
CA THR A 140 -26.59 -4.91 -2.23
C THR A 140 -26.45 -3.61 -1.45
N ALA A 141 -26.71 -2.47 -2.09
CA ALA A 141 -26.63 -1.12 -1.55
C ALA A 141 -27.29 -0.89 -0.17
N ALA A 142 -28.22 -1.74 0.25
CA ALA A 142 -28.95 -1.63 1.52
C ALA A 142 -28.19 -2.16 2.77
N SER A 143 -27.06 -2.86 2.63
CA SER A 143 -26.26 -3.37 3.78
C SER A 143 -24.92 -2.63 3.96
N LEU A 144 -24.84 -1.37 3.50
CA LEU A 144 -23.63 -0.56 3.56
C LEU A 144 -23.32 -0.10 5.00
N THR A 145 -22.76 -1.01 5.79
CA THR A 145 -21.89 -0.67 6.93
C THR A 145 -20.45 -1.08 6.62
N SER A 146 -20.06 -1.10 5.34
CA SER A 146 -18.65 -1.26 4.97
C SER A 146 -17.91 0.03 5.30
N ASN A 147 -16.93 -0.04 6.20
CA ASN A 147 -16.06 1.08 6.50
C ASN A 147 -15.40 1.57 5.19
N PRO A 148 -15.67 2.81 4.74
CA PRO A 148 -15.18 3.30 3.44
C PRO A 148 -13.65 3.28 3.35
N LYS A 149 -12.94 3.39 4.49
CA LYS A 149 -11.48 3.29 4.53
C LYS A 149 -11.00 1.88 4.17
N ILE A 150 -11.72 0.83 4.61
CA ILE A 150 -11.38 -0.56 4.27
C ILE A 150 -11.62 -0.83 2.79
N VAL A 151 -12.75 -0.35 2.26
CA VAL A 151 -13.02 -0.41 0.81
C VAL A 151 -11.92 0.32 0.04
N GLY A 152 -11.48 1.49 0.51
CA GLY A 152 -10.35 2.21 -0.05
C GLY A 152 -9.05 1.41 -0.07
N LEU A 153 -8.73 0.70 1.01
CA LEU A 153 -7.54 -0.17 1.08
C LEU A 153 -7.62 -1.36 0.10
N VAL A 154 -8.81 -1.95 -0.05
CA VAL A 154 -9.03 -3.01 -1.04
C VAL A 154 -8.86 -2.47 -2.46
N ASN A 155 -9.44 -1.30 -2.74
CA ASN A 155 -9.31 -0.64 -4.04
C ASN A 155 -7.86 -0.22 -4.33
N PHE A 156 -7.09 0.21 -3.33
CA PHE A 156 -5.66 0.44 -3.47
C PHE A 156 -4.93 -0.83 -3.93
N GLY A 157 -5.14 -1.94 -3.23
CA GLY A 157 -4.52 -3.21 -3.56
C GLY A 157 -4.92 -3.69 -4.95
N CYS A 158 -6.22 -3.75 -5.24
CA CYS A 158 -6.72 -4.22 -6.54
C CYS A 158 -6.21 -3.33 -7.68
N GLY A 159 -6.31 -2.00 -7.52
CA GLY A 159 -5.83 -1.03 -8.50
C GLY A 159 -4.34 -1.15 -8.76
N LEU A 160 -3.52 -1.36 -7.72
CA LEU A 160 -2.09 -1.59 -7.88
C LEU A 160 -1.80 -2.87 -8.69
N PHE A 161 -2.48 -3.97 -8.40
CA PHE A 161 -2.32 -5.22 -9.16
C PHE A 161 -2.77 -5.07 -10.62
N HIS A 162 -3.96 -4.52 -10.87
CA HIS A 162 -4.46 -4.27 -12.22
C HIS A 162 -3.54 -3.34 -13.02
N PHE A 163 -2.99 -2.30 -12.36
CA PHE A 163 -2.03 -1.41 -13.00
C PHE A 163 -0.71 -2.11 -13.31
N LEU A 164 -0.05 -2.72 -12.32
CA LEU A 164 1.27 -3.36 -12.50
C LEU A 164 1.22 -4.47 -13.56
N THR A 165 0.15 -5.25 -13.58
CA THR A 165 -0.04 -6.29 -14.59
C THR A 165 -0.30 -5.71 -15.98
N SER A 166 -0.91 -4.52 -16.08
CA SER A 166 -1.06 -3.79 -17.35
C SER A 166 0.27 -3.24 -17.92
N LEU A 167 1.33 -3.21 -17.11
CA LEU A 167 2.68 -2.80 -17.55
C LEU A 167 3.50 -3.96 -18.12
N ILE A 168 3.05 -5.21 -17.94
CA ILE A 168 3.77 -6.39 -18.41
C ILE A 168 3.82 -6.37 -19.95
N PRO A 169 5.02 -6.37 -20.56
CA PRO A 169 5.15 -6.35 -22.02
C PRO A 169 4.42 -7.52 -22.70
N PRO A 170 3.91 -7.35 -23.93
CA PRO A 170 3.26 -8.43 -24.69
C PRO A 170 4.09 -9.72 -24.77
N SER A 171 5.42 -9.60 -24.85
CA SER A 171 6.36 -10.73 -24.90
C SER A 171 6.40 -11.57 -23.61
N MET A 172 5.85 -11.06 -22.51
CA MET A 172 5.82 -11.70 -21.19
C MET A 172 4.40 -12.07 -20.73
N GLN A 173 3.41 -12.02 -21.62
CA GLN A 173 2.01 -12.30 -21.28
C GLN A 173 1.75 -13.75 -20.84
N PHE A 174 2.66 -14.70 -21.16
CA PHE A 174 2.57 -16.06 -20.63
C PHE A 174 2.62 -16.11 -19.09
N ILE A 175 3.28 -15.12 -18.45
CA ILE A 175 3.33 -14.97 -16.98
C ILE A 175 1.95 -14.57 -16.45
N VAL A 176 1.24 -13.70 -17.18
CA VAL A 176 -0.14 -13.28 -16.84
C VAL A 176 -1.08 -14.48 -16.86
N THR A 177 -0.98 -15.33 -17.88
CA THR A 177 -1.76 -16.57 -18.00
C THR A 177 -1.44 -17.57 -16.88
N LEU A 178 -0.15 -17.75 -16.55
CA LEU A 178 0.29 -18.67 -15.50
C LEU A 178 -0.18 -18.21 -14.12
N VAL A 179 -0.23 -16.89 -13.89
CA VAL A 179 -0.67 -16.31 -12.63
C VAL A 179 -2.16 -15.93 -12.64
N GLY A 180 -2.89 -16.16 -13.74
CA GLY A 180 -4.34 -15.87 -13.82
C GLY A 180 -4.67 -14.42 -13.47
N PHE A 181 -3.77 -13.50 -13.79
CA PHE A 181 -3.99 -12.06 -13.64
C PHE A 181 -4.69 -11.53 -14.90
N VAL A 182 -5.42 -10.42 -14.76
CA VAL A 182 -5.86 -9.64 -15.92
C VAL A 182 -5.45 -8.21 -15.66
N GLY A 183 -4.53 -7.69 -16.47
CA GLY A 183 -4.17 -6.27 -16.41
C GLY A 183 -5.26 -5.43 -17.03
N ASP A 184 -5.84 -4.52 -16.24
CA ASP A 184 -6.83 -3.56 -16.72
C ASP A 184 -6.51 -2.18 -16.16
N ARG A 185 -5.89 -1.35 -17.01
CA ARG A 185 -5.49 0.00 -16.62
C ARG A 185 -6.68 0.93 -16.37
N LYS A 186 -7.78 0.75 -17.13
CA LYS A 186 -8.97 1.59 -16.96
C LYS A 186 -9.65 1.27 -15.64
N HIS A 187 -9.73 -0.01 -15.30
CA HIS A 187 -10.26 -0.43 -14.01
C HIS A 187 -9.36 0.01 -12.85
N ALA A 188 -8.04 -0.12 -13.01
CA ALA A 188 -7.07 0.37 -12.03
C ALA A 188 -7.25 1.86 -11.73
N LEU A 189 -7.51 2.69 -12.75
CA LEU A 189 -7.74 4.12 -12.56
C LEU A 189 -8.92 4.38 -11.61
N VAL A 190 -10.06 3.73 -11.84
CA VAL A 190 -11.28 3.86 -11.02
C VAL A 190 -11.04 3.40 -9.58
N GLU A 191 -10.35 2.27 -9.39
CA GLU A 191 -10.04 1.75 -8.06
C GLU A 191 -9.09 2.69 -7.29
N ILE A 192 -8.05 3.20 -7.95
CA ILE A 192 -7.11 4.13 -7.32
C ILE A 192 -7.81 5.47 -6.98
N GLU A 193 -8.65 6.01 -7.86
CA GLU A 193 -9.48 7.20 -7.56
C GLU A 193 -10.40 6.97 -6.36
N SER A 194 -11.02 5.80 -6.27
CA SER A 194 -11.86 5.43 -5.14
C SER A 194 -11.08 5.33 -3.83
N CYS A 195 -9.84 4.81 -3.87
CA CYS A 195 -8.96 4.81 -2.71
C CYS A 195 -8.64 6.24 -2.24
N VAL A 196 -8.25 7.14 -3.16
CA VAL A 196 -7.98 8.54 -2.83
C VAL A 196 -9.20 9.19 -2.17
N ALA A 197 -10.40 8.99 -2.73
CA ALA A 197 -11.65 9.55 -2.21
C ALA A 197 -12.03 9.01 -0.81
N SER A 198 -11.58 7.81 -0.45
CA SER A 198 -11.88 7.20 0.85
C SER A 198 -11.15 7.83 2.04
N GLY A 199 -10.03 8.53 1.79
CA GLY A 199 -9.16 9.05 2.84
C GLY A 199 -8.62 7.96 3.79
N CYS A 200 -8.40 6.74 3.27
CA CYS A 200 -7.76 5.67 4.03
C CYS A 200 -6.25 5.94 4.21
N THR A 201 -5.57 5.10 4.99
CA THR A 201 -4.13 5.26 5.24
C THR A 201 -3.27 5.19 3.97
N LYS A 202 -3.80 4.64 2.87
CA LYS A 202 -3.13 4.56 1.56
C LYS A 202 -3.51 5.68 0.59
N SER A 203 -4.30 6.67 1.01
CA SER A 203 -4.78 7.71 0.09
C SER A 203 -3.66 8.57 -0.48
N ILE A 204 -2.55 8.76 0.25
CA ILE A 204 -1.40 9.53 -0.20
C ILE A 204 -0.63 8.75 -1.27
N GLU A 205 -0.32 7.47 -1.03
CA GLU A 205 0.31 6.58 -2.00
C GLU A 205 -0.55 6.38 -3.24
N ALA A 206 -1.86 6.22 -3.05
CA ALA A 206 -2.83 6.18 -4.13
C ALA A 206 -2.80 7.46 -4.96
N SER A 207 -2.69 8.63 -4.32
CA SER A 207 -2.59 9.92 -5.03
C SER A 207 -1.30 10.02 -5.85
N MET A 208 -0.17 9.52 -5.34
CA MET A 208 1.07 9.44 -6.11
C MET A 208 0.93 8.54 -7.34
N ILE A 209 0.34 7.36 -7.17
CA ILE A 209 0.09 6.43 -8.29
C ILE A 209 -0.89 7.04 -9.29
N LEU A 210 -1.95 7.70 -8.82
CA LEU A 210 -2.96 8.36 -9.64
C LEU A 210 -2.34 9.46 -10.51
N ALA A 211 -1.46 10.27 -9.91
CA ALA A 211 -0.71 11.28 -10.64
C ALA A 211 0.10 10.67 -11.79
N ILE A 212 0.87 9.60 -11.53
CA ILE A 212 1.67 8.90 -12.54
C ILE A 212 0.77 8.30 -13.63
N LEU A 213 -0.33 7.64 -13.22
CA LEU A 213 -1.31 7.03 -14.12
C LEU A 213 -1.89 8.07 -15.08
N LYS A 214 -2.45 9.17 -14.54
CA LYS A 214 -3.06 10.23 -15.34
C LYS A 214 -2.03 10.91 -16.24
N LYS A 215 -0.83 11.20 -15.72
CA LYS A 215 0.24 11.88 -16.47
C LYS A 215 0.78 11.07 -17.65
N TYR A 216 1.01 9.77 -17.48
CA TYR A 216 1.75 8.99 -18.48
C TYR A 216 0.91 7.96 -19.24
N PHE A 217 -0.28 7.62 -18.75
CA PHE A 217 -1.05 6.50 -19.30
C PHE A 217 -2.49 6.83 -19.66
N THR A 218 -2.87 8.10 -19.59
CA THR A 218 -4.19 8.62 -19.99
C THR A 218 -4.04 9.94 -20.77
N ASP A 219 -5.15 10.47 -21.26
CA ASP A 219 -5.21 11.80 -21.88
C ASP A 219 -5.38 12.94 -20.84
N GLU A 220 -5.40 12.62 -19.55
CA GLU A 220 -5.67 13.54 -18.42
C GLU A 220 -4.37 14.11 -17.81
N GLN A 221 -3.37 14.42 -18.64
CA GLN A 221 -2.02 14.76 -18.16
C GLN A 221 -2.00 15.94 -17.19
N LYS A 222 -2.81 16.97 -17.47
CA LYS A 222 -2.95 18.17 -16.62
C LYS A 222 -3.51 17.86 -15.24
N GLU A 223 -4.39 16.87 -15.13
CA GLU A 223 -4.91 16.42 -13.83
C GLU A 223 -3.82 15.70 -13.04
N GLY A 224 -3.01 14.87 -13.71
CA GLY A 224 -1.84 14.25 -13.10
C GLY A 224 -0.87 15.29 -12.53
N ASP A 225 -0.60 16.36 -13.29
CA ASP A 225 0.24 17.48 -12.84
C ASP A 225 -0.37 18.23 -11.65
N ALA A 226 -1.67 18.53 -11.70
CA ALA A 226 -2.37 19.18 -10.59
C ALA A 226 -2.34 18.37 -9.29
N ILE A 227 -2.44 17.03 -9.38
CA ILE A 227 -2.31 16.15 -8.22
C ILE A 227 -0.89 16.22 -7.64
N LEU A 228 0.15 16.19 -8.49
CA LEU A 228 1.54 16.31 -8.04
C LEU A 228 1.82 17.64 -7.38
N GLU A 229 1.37 18.74 -7.97
CA GLU A 229 1.51 20.08 -7.40
C GLU A 229 0.84 20.17 -6.02
N LYS A 230 -0.37 19.62 -5.88
CA LYS A 230 -1.08 19.56 -4.60
C LYS A 230 -0.34 18.70 -3.57
N LEU A 231 0.19 17.54 -3.96
CA LEU A 231 0.99 16.69 -3.07
C LEU A 231 2.26 17.41 -2.61
N GLN A 232 2.97 18.06 -3.53
CA GLN A 232 4.17 18.83 -3.21
C GLN A 232 3.85 20.02 -2.29
N HIS A 233 2.74 20.71 -2.50
CA HIS A 233 2.32 21.83 -1.66
C HIS A 233 1.98 21.37 -0.23
N ASN A 234 1.19 20.30 -0.10
CA ASN A 234 0.74 19.80 1.20
C ASN A 234 1.85 19.10 1.99
N TYR A 235 2.84 18.54 1.30
CA TYR A 235 3.90 17.72 1.88
C TYR A 235 5.28 18.17 1.39
N SER A 236 5.56 19.47 1.50
CA SER A 236 6.76 20.11 0.95
C SER A 236 8.08 19.52 1.43
N ASP A 237 8.09 18.95 2.63
CA ASP A 237 9.26 18.39 3.30
C ASP A 237 9.30 16.85 3.22
N SER A 238 8.30 16.23 2.59
CA SER A 238 8.27 14.77 2.43
C SER A 238 9.36 14.32 1.47
N HIS A 239 10.28 13.49 1.96
CA HIS A 239 11.33 12.87 1.14
C HIS A 239 10.74 12.06 -0.02
N MET A 240 9.66 11.33 0.21
CA MET A 240 9.01 10.50 -0.81
C MET A 240 8.37 11.35 -1.92
N ILE A 241 7.65 12.42 -1.55
CA ILE A 241 7.03 13.32 -2.51
C ILE A 241 8.10 14.08 -3.30
N ASN A 242 9.15 14.58 -2.63
CA ASN A 242 10.25 15.24 -3.32
C ASN A 242 11.01 14.29 -4.24
N TYR A 243 11.25 13.04 -3.83
CA TYR A 243 11.87 12.05 -4.70
C TYR A 243 11.03 11.81 -5.95
N LEU A 244 9.71 11.63 -5.81
CA LEU A 244 8.80 11.48 -6.94
C LEU A 244 8.82 12.69 -7.88
N CYS A 245 8.71 13.91 -7.34
CA CYS A 245 8.76 15.14 -8.13
C CYS A 245 10.11 15.28 -8.86
N GLY A 246 11.22 14.98 -8.18
CA GLY A 246 12.55 15.00 -8.76
C GLY A 246 12.72 13.97 -9.88
N PHE A 247 12.19 12.75 -9.70
CA PHE A 247 12.17 11.71 -10.71
C PHE A 247 11.35 12.15 -11.94
N ILE A 248 10.16 12.70 -11.74
CA ILE A 248 9.30 13.19 -12.83
C ILE A 248 10.00 14.31 -13.60
N CYS A 249 10.54 15.33 -12.92
CA CYS A 249 11.29 16.42 -13.55
C CYS A 249 12.47 15.89 -14.37
N ARG A 250 13.16 14.86 -13.88
CA ARG A 250 14.25 14.22 -14.63
C ARG A 250 13.75 13.57 -15.92
N THR A 251 12.62 12.86 -15.86
CA THR A 251 12.05 12.21 -17.06
C THR A 251 11.51 13.21 -18.09
N THR A 252 11.16 14.43 -17.67
CA THR A 252 10.70 15.51 -18.55
C THR A 252 11.81 16.45 -19.03
N GLY A 253 13.06 16.23 -18.59
CA GLY A 253 14.22 17.05 -18.98
C GLY A 253 14.40 18.33 -18.16
N GLU A 254 13.64 18.52 -17.09
CA GLU A 254 13.71 19.67 -16.18
C GLU A 254 14.79 19.45 -15.10
N ILE A 255 16.05 19.47 -15.53
CA ILE A 255 17.19 19.02 -14.71
C ILE A 255 17.39 19.88 -13.46
N GLU A 256 17.28 21.20 -13.55
CA GLU A 256 17.49 22.11 -12.42
C GLU A 256 16.43 21.90 -11.34
N ARG A 257 15.17 21.74 -11.74
CA ARG A 257 14.06 21.41 -10.83
C ARG A 257 14.25 20.03 -10.21
N SER A 258 14.70 19.05 -10.99
CA SER A 258 15.02 17.71 -10.51
C SER A 258 16.08 17.75 -9.39
N ILE A 259 17.17 18.49 -9.60
CA ILE A 259 18.24 18.68 -8.62
C ILE A 259 17.68 19.32 -7.33
N ALA A 260 16.90 20.39 -7.46
CA ALA A 260 16.32 21.07 -6.29
C ALA A 260 15.45 20.13 -5.43
N HIS A 261 14.66 19.26 -6.05
CA HIS A 261 13.88 18.25 -5.34
C HIS A 261 14.75 17.18 -4.67
N PHE A 262 15.78 16.68 -5.34
CA PHE A 262 16.69 15.70 -4.74
C PHE A 262 17.53 16.30 -3.60
N GLN A 263 17.88 17.58 -3.66
CA GLN A 263 18.57 18.26 -2.56
C GLN A 263 17.72 18.30 -1.29
N LYS A 264 16.41 18.56 -1.41
CA LYS A 264 15.46 18.44 -0.28
C LYS A 264 15.44 17.03 0.32
N CYS A 265 15.72 16.01 -0.49
CA CYS A 265 15.81 14.64 0.00
C CYS A 265 17.09 14.38 0.83
N SER A 266 18.14 15.19 0.64
CA SER A 266 19.49 15.00 1.21
C SER A 266 19.80 15.90 2.40
N CYS A 267 18.98 16.91 2.72
CA CYS A 267 19.24 17.94 3.74
C CYS A 267 19.37 17.45 5.21
N LYS A 268 19.35 16.13 5.50
CA LYS A 268 19.80 15.59 6.80
C LYS A 268 21.27 15.12 6.82
N PHE A 269 21.97 15.05 5.68
CA PHE A 269 23.38 14.65 5.66
C PHE A 269 24.35 15.77 6.09
N SER A 270 24.02 17.03 5.84
CA SER A 270 24.91 18.15 6.16
C SER A 270 25.02 18.49 7.66
N LEU A 271 24.14 17.94 8.51
CA LEU A 271 24.20 18.13 9.96
C LEU A 271 24.98 17.02 10.68
N LEU A 272 25.18 15.85 10.04
CA LEU A 272 25.99 14.76 10.59
C LEU A 272 27.48 14.94 10.25
N ASP A 273 27.81 15.49 9.07
CA ASP A 273 29.21 15.81 8.72
C ASP A 273 29.78 17.01 9.49
N GLN A 274 28.93 17.80 10.19
CA GLN A 274 29.38 18.90 11.06
C GLN A 274 29.50 18.49 12.54
N ALA A 275 29.10 17.27 12.91
CA ALA A 275 29.15 16.78 14.29
C ALA A 275 30.36 15.86 14.58
N GLU A 276 31.20 15.55 13.58
CA GLU A 276 32.50 14.86 13.77
C GLU A 276 33.71 15.81 13.67
N PHE A 277 33.48 17.13 13.64
CA PHE A 277 34.53 18.14 13.75
C PHE A 277 34.16 19.22 14.76
N PHE A 278 33.87 18.86 16.02
CA PHE A 278 34.19 19.66 17.22
C PHE A 278 34.23 18.77 18.47
#